data_AF-A0AAV2SWR6-F1
#
_entry.id   AF-A0AAV2SWR6-F1
#
_cell.length_a   1.000
_cell.length_b   1.000
_cell.length_c   1.000
_cell.angle_alpha   90.00
_cell.angle_beta   90.00
_cell.angle_gamma   90.00
#
_symmetry.space_group_name_H-M   'P 1'
#
loop_
_entity.id
_entity.type
_entity.pdbx_description
1 polymer ?
#
loop_
_entity_poly.entity_id
_entity_poly.type
_entity_poly.pdbx_seq_one_letter_code
_entity_poly.pdbx_strand_id
1 'polypeptide(L)'
;MFAHNIATNVDFTLVVCDQFIEMKFADKNIAQNLIFQAVNLRNKWKKLLDLRLQASKPTIEDKDGLISDANRLEKDLSWLLVEFFKSETLYSIRRLLAADVKLLYAGPGRDTDCVLDLNPFSNNKEPCKPNHDKGGVDLTDFLTYNCLLDLETMATTFNTHDGICPYCDTEHHLTSLGHLAHMAICVQNGETTNRHEIEDDTPHDPNGKKYYCEVCDKTYRLSLRDLLKHKSTHLNG
;
A
#
# COMPACT_ATOMS: atom_id res chain seq x y z
N MET A 1 -2.71 -2.65 -7.87
CA MET A 1 -1.59 -3.58 -7.59
C MET A 1 -1.19 -4.42 -8.81
N PHE A 2 -2.11 -5.17 -9.43
CA PHE A 2 -1.77 -6.16 -10.47
C PHE A 2 -1.67 -5.63 -11.91
N ALA A 3 -1.98 -4.35 -12.13
CA ALA A 3 -1.83 -3.74 -13.44
C ALA A 3 -0.35 -3.73 -13.88
N HIS A 4 -0.11 -3.96 -15.17
CA HIS A 4 1.23 -3.85 -15.74
C HIS A 4 1.67 -2.40 -15.80
N ASN A 5 0.74 -1.50 -16.10
CA ASN A 5 0.99 -0.08 -16.21
C ASN A 5 -0.14 0.73 -15.57
N ILE A 6 0.23 1.69 -14.73
CA ILE A 6 -0.65 2.61 -14.02
C ILE A 6 -0.23 4.03 -14.41
N ALA A 7 -1.17 4.78 -14.97
CA ALA A 7 -1.02 6.18 -15.32
C ALA A 7 -1.90 7.03 -14.42
N THR A 8 -1.44 8.22 -14.05
CA THR A 8 -2.18 9.13 -13.15
C THR A 8 -2.14 10.56 -13.67
N ASN A 9 -3.13 11.36 -13.28
CA ASN A 9 -3.06 12.82 -13.36
C ASN A 9 -2.26 13.39 -12.16
N VAL A 10 -2.20 14.71 -12.03
CA VAL A 10 -1.39 15.42 -11.04
C VAL A 10 -1.80 15.21 -9.58
N ASP A 11 -3.08 14.95 -9.28
CA ASP A 11 -3.57 14.80 -7.91
C ASP A 11 -4.06 13.39 -7.58
N PHE A 12 -3.80 12.44 -8.49
CA PHE A 12 -4.21 11.03 -8.42
C PHE A 12 -5.72 10.80 -8.50
N THR A 13 -6.54 11.83 -8.73
CA THR A 13 -8.00 11.66 -8.84
C THR A 13 -8.41 10.90 -10.10
N LEU A 14 -7.58 10.90 -11.14
CA LEU A 14 -7.75 10.08 -12.33
C LEU A 14 -6.61 9.05 -12.41
N VAL A 15 -6.98 7.78 -12.45
CA VAL A 15 -6.04 6.66 -12.57
C VAL A 15 -6.45 5.77 -13.74
N VAL A 16 -5.52 5.44 -14.63
CA VAL A 16 -5.73 4.48 -15.71
C VAL A 16 -4.81 3.28 -15.56
N CYS A 17 -5.42 2.10 -15.51
CA CYS A 17 -4.73 0.82 -15.49
C CYS A 17 -4.76 0.16 -16.88
N ASP A 18 -3.58 -0.24 -17.35
CA ASP A 18 -3.36 -1.04 -18.56
C ASP A 18 -4.01 -0.49 -19.84
N GLN A 19 -4.30 0.82 -19.86
CA GLN A 19 -4.96 1.52 -20.97
C GLN A 19 -6.39 1.06 -21.27
N PHE A 20 -7.03 0.31 -20.38
CA PHE A 20 -8.41 -0.17 -20.59
C PHE A 20 -9.35 0.01 -19.40
N ILE A 21 -8.82 0.25 -18.19
CA ILE A 21 -9.61 0.59 -17.00
C ILE A 21 -9.26 2.01 -16.57
N GLU A 22 -10.26 2.88 -16.53
CA GLU A 22 -10.21 4.19 -15.89
C GLU A 22 -10.89 4.11 -14.53
N MET A 23 -10.27 4.74 -13.52
CA MET A 23 -10.80 4.93 -12.19
C MET A 23 -10.81 6.43 -11.88
N LYS A 24 -11.96 6.97 -11.45
CA LYS A 24 -12.08 8.35 -10.97
C LYS A 24 -12.42 8.37 -9.49
N PHE A 25 -11.62 9.08 -8.71
CA PHE A 25 -11.78 9.27 -7.28
C PHE A 25 -12.36 10.64 -7.00
N ALA A 26 -13.27 10.73 -6.02
CA ALA A 26 -13.79 12.00 -5.54
C ALA A 26 -12.81 12.72 -4.60
N ASP A 27 -11.97 11.94 -3.91
CA ASP A 27 -11.02 12.43 -2.91
C ASP A 27 -9.58 11.99 -3.29
N LYS A 28 -8.70 12.98 -3.44
CA LYS A 28 -7.28 12.78 -3.75
C LYS A 28 -6.51 12.06 -2.63
N ASN A 29 -6.84 12.28 -1.36
CA ASN A 29 -6.17 11.63 -0.24
C ASN A 29 -6.47 10.12 -0.26
N ILE A 30 -7.72 9.76 -0.55
CA ILE A 30 -8.12 8.36 -0.74
C ILE A 30 -7.36 7.74 -1.91
N ALA A 31 -7.30 8.43 -3.05
CA ALA A 31 -6.59 7.95 -4.23
C ALA A 31 -5.09 7.76 -3.98
N GLN A 32 -4.43 8.78 -3.39
CA GLN A 32 -3.01 8.75 -3.06
C GLN A 32 -2.69 7.62 -2.07
N ASN A 33 -3.51 7.43 -1.03
CA ASN A 33 -3.33 6.34 -0.07
C ASN A 33 -3.47 4.96 -0.75
N LEU A 34 -4.49 4.77 -1.58
CA LEU A 34 -4.71 3.52 -2.30
C LEU A 34 -3.52 3.20 -3.24
N ILE A 35 -3.03 4.19 -3.98
CA ILE A 35 -1.88 4.03 -4.87
C ILE A 35 -0.61 3.74 -4.08
N PHE A 36 -0.37 4.46 -2.98
CA PHE A 36 0.76 4.25 -2.10
C PHE A 36 0.78 2.82 -1.53
N GLN A 37 -0.35 2.34 -1.00
CA GLN A 37 -0.49 0.96 -0.52
C GLN A 37 -0.26 -0.05 -1.64
N ALA A 38 -0.84 0.17 -2.83
CA ALA A 38 -0.66 -0.73 -3.97
C ALA A 38 0.81 -0.84 -4.42
N VAL A 39 1.56 0.27 -4.39
CA VAL A 39 3.00 0.29 -4.70
C VAL A 39 3.78 -0.47 -3.63
N ASN A 40 3.52 -0.20 -2.35
CA ASN A 40 4.20 -0.89 -1.25
C ASN A 40 3.95 -2.40 -1.23
N LEU A 41 2.71 -2.82 -1.48
CA LEU A 41 2.35 -4.23 -1.64
C LEU A 41 3.12 -4.89 -2.78
N ARG A 42 3.20 -4.22 -3.93
CA ARG A 42 3.95 -4.74 -5.08
C ARG A 42 5.46 -4.80 -4.81
N ASN A 43 6.02 -3.85 -4.07
CA ASN A 43 7.42 -3.87 -3.65
C ASN A 43 7.71 -5.02 -2.67
N LYS A 44 6.84 -5.25 -1.67
CA LYS A 44 6.92 -6.41 -0.76
C LYS A 44 6.81 -7.72 -1.53
N TRP A 45 5.90 -7.81 -2.50
CA TRP A 45 5.77 -8.97 -3.38
C TRP A 45 7.04 -9.22 -4.20
N LYS A 46 7.60 -8.18 -4.86
CA LYS A 46 8.87 -8.28 -5.61
C LYS A 46 10.01 -8.77 -4.71
N LYS A 47 10.12 -8.23 -3.50
CA LYS A 47 11.12 -8.65 -2.51
C LYS A 47 10.95 -10.12 -2.09
N LEU A 48 9.71 -10.56 -1.87
CA LEU A 48 9.42 -11.97 -1.56
C LEU A 48 9.85 -12.90 -2.69
N LEU A 49 9.53 -12.55 -3.94
CA LEU A 49 9.95 -13.33 -5.10
C LEU A 49 11.48 -13.42 -5.21
N ASP A 50 12.18 -12.32 -4.98
CA ASP A 50 13.64 -12.28 -5.00
C ASP A 50 14.25 -13.18 -3.90
N LEU A 51 13.73 -13.11 -2.66
CA LEU A 51 14.16 -14.00 -1.57
C LEU A 51 13.96 -15.48 -1.91
N ARG A 52 12.81 -15.86 -2.48
CA ARG A 52 12.52 -17.24 -2.90
C ARG A 52 13.42 -17.70 -4.06
N LEU A 53 13.68 -16.81 -5.01
CA LEU A 53 14.58 -17.10 -6.12
C LEU A 53 16.02 -17.30 -5.62
N GLN A 54 16.48 -16.48 -4.67
CA GLN A 54 17.78 -16.62 -4.05
C GLN A 54 17.89 -17.93 -3.26
N ALA A 55 16.92 -18.25 -2.40
CA ALA A 55 16.89 -19.51 -1.65
C ALA A 55 16.91 -20.76 -2.54
N SER A 56 16.37 -20.66 -3.77
CA SER A 56 16.38 -21.74 -4.75
C SER A 56 17.75 -21.99 -5.40
N LYS A 57 18.69 -21.03 -5.30
CA LYS A 57 20.04 -21.18 -5.87
C LYS A 57 20.87 -22.15 -5.02
N PRO A 58 21.56 -23.13 -5.62
CA PRO A 58 22.29 -24.15 -4.87
C PRO A 58 23.48 -23.59 -4.08
N THR A 59 24.05 -22.47 -4.52
CA THR A 59 25.33 -21.88 -4.06
C THR A 59 25.26 -21.02 -2.80
N ILE A 60 24.07 -20.76 -2.24
CA ILE A 60 23.93 -19.91 -1.06
C ILE A 60 24.05 -20.75 0.22
N GLU A 61 24.92 -20.33 1.14
CA GLU A 61 25.18 -21.02 2.41
C GLU A 61 24.06 -20.79 3.44
N ASP A 62 23.51 -19.58 3.52
CA ASP A 62 22.42 -19.23 4.43
C ASP A 62 21.03 -19.38 3.78
N LYS A 63 20.64 -20.62 3.46
CA LYS A 63 19.30 -20.89 2.91
C LYS A 63 18.20 -20.76 3.96
N ASP A 64 18.48 -21.20 5.18
CA ASP A 64 17.49 -21.24 6.25
C ASP A 64 17.08 -19.83 6.70
N GLY A 65 18.03 -18.89 6.77
CA GLY A 65 17.75 -17.47 7.03
C GLY A 65 16.86 -16.85 5.94
N LEU A 66 17.22 -17.05 4.66
CA LEU A 66 16.42 -16.56 3.52
C LEU A 66 15.00 -17.14 3.50
N ILE A 67 14.84 -18.43 3.80
CA ILE A 67 13.53 -19.08 3.86
C ILE A 67 12.71 -18.52 5.02
N SER A 68 13.32 -18.30 6.19
CA SER A 68 12.67 -17.70 7.36
C SER A 68 12.19 -16.28 7.07
N ASP A 69 13.05 -15.45 6.47
CA ASP A 69 12.71 -14.08 6.07
C ASP A 69 11.60 -14.04 5.02
N ALA A 70 11.65 -14.95 4.03
CA ALA A 70 10.59 -15.11 3.03
C ALA A 70 9.26 -15.50 3.68
N ASN A 71 9.26 -16.46 4.62
CA ASN A 71 8.06 -16.88 5.33
C ASN A 71 7.45 -15.74 6.18
N ARG A 72 8.28 -14.92 6.83
CA ARG A 72 7.83 -13.75 7.59
C ARG A 72 7.18 -12.71 6.66
N LEU A 73 7.84 -12.42 5.54
CA LEU A 73 7.33 -11.46 4.56
C LEU A 73 6.06 -11.95 3.86
N GLU A 74 5.94 -13.25 3.62
CA GLU A 74 4.72 -13.86 3.05
C GLU A 74 3.52 -13.72 3.97
N LYS A 75 3.69 -13.94 5.28
CA LYS A 75 2.62 -13.74 6.28
C LYS A 75 2.16 -12.28 6.32
N ASP A 76 3.12 -11.35 6.38
CA ASP A 76 2.85 -9.90 6.37
C ASP A 76 2.14 -9.47 5.09
N LEU A 77 2.65 -9.89 3.93
CA LEU A 77 2.06 -9.58 2.63
C LEU A 77 0.64 -10.16 2.49
N SER A 78 0.42 -11.39 2.97
CA SER A 78 -0.91 -12.02 2.92
C SER A 78 -1.94 -11.23 3.73
N TRP A 79 -1.55 -10.75 4.92
CA TRP A 79 -2.40 -9.93 5.75
C TRP A 79 -2.71 -8.57 5.09
N LEU A 80 -1.67 -7.86 4.63
CA LEU A 80 -1.80 -6.56 3.96
C LEU A 80 -2.63 -6.65 2.67
N LEU A 81 -2.54 -7.76 1.93
CA LEU A 81 -3.37 -7.99 0.74
C LEU A 81 -4.85 -8.09 1.11
N VAL A 82 -5.17 -8.83 2.17
CA VAL A 82 -6.55 -8.97 2.65
C VAL A 82 -7.10 -7.62 3.11
N GLU A 83 -6.30 -6.83 3.83
CA GLU A 83 -6.67 -5.47 4.24
C GLU A 83 -6.92 -4.56 3.04
N PHE A 84 -6.01 -4.57 2.07
CA PHE A 84 -6.13 -3.78 0.84
C PHE A 84 -7.39 -4.10 0.05
N PHE A 85 -7.75 -5.39 -0.11
CA PHE A 85 -8.97 -5.79 -0.82
C PHE A 85 -10.25 -5.55 -0.03
N LYS A 86 -10.17 -5.44 1.30
CA LYS A 86 -11.28 -5.05 2.15
C LYS A 86 -11.47 -3.54 2.24
N SER A 87 -10.51 -2.75 1.74
CA SER A 87 -10.63 -1.29 1.77
C SER A 87 -11.84 -0.83 0.95
N GLU A 88 -12.81 -0.24 1.63
CA GLU A 88 -13.99 0.34 1.01
C GLU A 88 -13.66 1.75 0.54
N THR A 89 -13.07 1.87 -0.66
CA THR A 89 -12.77 3.16 -1.28
C THR A 89 -13.82 3.51 -2.31
N LEU A 90 -14.28 4.76 -2.30
CA LEU A 90 -15.27 5.27 -3.24
C LEU A 90 -14.59 5.80 -4.51
N TYR A 91 -14.85 5.13 -5.63
CA TYR A 91 -14.40 5.55 -6.96
C TYR A 91 -15.38 5.04 -8.02
N SER A 92 -15.41 5.70 -9.16
CA SER A 92 -16.11 5.17 -10.35
C SER A 92 -15.12 4.41 -11.23
N ILE A 93 -15.60 3.35 -11.88
CA ILE A 93 -14.82 2.55 -12.83
C ILE A 93 -15.47 2.67 -14.21
N ARG A 94 -14.66 2.94 -15.23
CA ARG A 94 -15.09 2.97 -16.62
C ARG A 94 -14.13 2.18 -17.50
N ARG A 95 -14.67 1.43 -18.46
CA ARG A 95 -13.86 0.81 -19.50
C ARG A 95 -13.51 1.84 -20.58
N LEU A 96 -12.23 1.96 -20.92
CA LEU A 96 -11.77 2.83 -21.99
C LEU A 96 -11.96 2.19 -23.35
N LEU A 97 -12.38 3.00 -24.32
CA LEU A 97 -12.46 2.63 -25.73
C LEU A 97 -11.16 3.00 -26.45
N ALA A 98 -10.92 2.40 -27.62
CA ALA A 98 -9.73 2.70 -28.42
C ALA A 98 -9.62 4.19 -28.83
N ALA A 99 -10.75 4.89 -28.94
CA ALA A 99 -10.78 6.33 -29.18
C ALA A 99 -10.29 7.13 -27.96
N ASP A 100 -10.70 6.73 -26.76
CA ASP A 100 -10.30 7.38 -25.51
C ASP A 100 -8.79 7.29 -25.31
N VAL A 101 -8.20 6.10 -25.55
CA VAL A 101 -6.76 5.86 -25.39
C VAL A 101 -5.90 6.79 -26.26
N LYS A 102 -6.40 7.20 -27.44
CA LYS A 102 -5.68 8.12 -28.35
C LYS A 102 -5.58 9.55 -27.82
N LEU A 103 -6.50 9.95 -26.94
CA LEU A 103 -6.58 11.29 -26.36
C LEU A 103 -6.22 11.31 -24.88
N LEU A 104 -5.79 10.17 -24.34
CA LEU A 104 -5.63 9.99 -22.90
C LEU A 104 -4.36 10.65 -22.34
N TYR A 105 -3.27 10.60 -23.11
CA TYR A 105 -1.94 10.98 -22.63
C TYR A 105 -1.53 12.37 -23.11
N ALA A 106 -0.80 13.08 -22.26
CA ALA A 106 -0.22 14.39 -22.61
C ALA A 106 0.76 14.28 -23.78
N GLY A 107 1.49 13.15 -23.84
CA GLY A 107 2.46 12.85 -24.89
C GLY A 107 3.85 13.41 -24.60
N PRO A 108 4.84 13.10 -25.45
CA PRO A 108 6.22 13.54 -25.29
C PRO A 108 6.35 15.07 -25.28
N GLY A 109 7.05 15.61 -24.28
CA GLY A 109 7.48 17.01 -24.25
C GLY A 109 6.38 18.04 -23.94
N ARG A 110 5.13 17.61 -23.68
CA ARG A 110 4.10 18.47 -23.09
C ARG A 110 4.18 18.37 -21.58
N ASP A 111 4.40 19.53 -20.95
CA ASP A 111 4.24 19.79 -19.53
C ASP A 111 4.66 18.64 -18.61
N THR A 112 5.94 18.24 -18.67
CA THR A 112 6.64 18.12 -17.40
C THR A 112 6.74 19.53 -16.83
N ASP A 113 5.63 20.07 -16.31
CA ASP A 113 5.72 21.09 -15.26
C ASP A 113 6.84 20.61 -14.34
N CYS A 114 7.83 21.46 -14.08
CA CYS A 114 9.04 21.05 -13.38
C CYS A 114 8.66 20.27 -12.13
N VAL A 115 8.71 18.93 -12.19
CA VAL A 115 8.42 18.09 -11.03
C VAL A 115 9.64 18.28 -10.14
N LEU A 116 9.56 19.27 -9.26
CA LEU A 116 10.64 19.63 -8.34
C LEU A 116 10.76 18.62 -7.21
N ASP A 117 9.69 17.87 -6.96
CA ASP A 117 9.64 16.84 -5.94
C ASP A 117 10.52 15.63 -6.32
N LEU A 118 11.13 15.07 -5.28
CA LEU A 118 11.88 13.82 -5.39
C LEU A 118 10.92 12.65 -5.50
N ASN A 119 11.38 11.56 -6.12
CA ASN A 119 10.56 10.37 -6.27
C ASN A 119 10.27 9.74 -4.88
N PRO A 120 9.01 9.69 -4.41
CA PRO A 120 8.65 9.19 -3.09
C PRO A 120 8.91 7.68 -2.91
N PHE A 121 9.06 6.94 -4.01
CA PHE A 121 9.32 5.50 -4.01
C PHE A 121 10.78 5.15 -4.31
N SER A 122 11.65 6.15 -4.50
CA SER A 122 13.08 5.93 -4.66
C SER A 122 13.77 5.84 -3.30
N ASN A 123 14.51 4.74 -3.08
CA ASN A 123 15.30 4.54 -1.87
C ASN A 123 16.38 5.63 -1.68
N ASN A 124 16.84 6.25 -2.78
CA ASN A 124 17.96 7.19 -2.80
C ASN A 124 17.53 8.65 -2.98
N LYS A 125 16.23 8.96 -2.85
CA LYS A 125 15.71 10.33 -3.06
C LYS A 125 16.14 10.90 -4.41
N GLU A 126 16.10 10.07 -5.45
CA GLU A 126 16.46 10.48 -6.81
C GLU A 126 15.40 11.42 -7.41
N PRO A 127 15.80 12.33 -8.32
CA PRO A 127 14.84 13.13 -9.07
C PRO A 127 13.95 12.23 -9.94
N CYS A 128 12.71 12.65 -10.14
CA CYS A 128 11.77 11.94 -11.00
C CYS A 128 12.27 11.93 -12.45
N LYS A 129 12.23 10.76 -13.11
CA LYS A 129 12.71 10.60 -14.50
C LYS A 129 11.56 10.87 -15.47
N PRO A 130 11.71 11.74 -16.48
CA PRO A 130 10.66 11.97 -17.46
C PRO A 130 10.29 10.70 -18.23
N ASN A 131 9.00 10.48 -18.46
CA ASN A 131 8.54 9.39 -19.35
C ASN A 131 8.38 9.93 -20.77
N HIS A 132 9.22 9.44 -21.69
CA HIS A 132 9.27 9.94 -23.06
C HIS A 132 8.11 9.47 -23.95
N ASP A 133 7.38 8.42 -23.56
CA ASP A 133 6.29 7.89 -24.38
C ASP A 133 4.95 8.53 -24.02
N LYS A 134 4.67 8.66 -22.72
CA LYS A 134 3.39 9.12 -22.19
C LYS A 134 3.37 10.59 -21.77
N GLY A 135 4.54 11.18 -21.54
CA GLY A 135 4.68 12.43 -20.79
C GLY A 135 4.71 12.18 -19.28
N GLY A 136 4.80 13.25 -18.49
CA GLY A 136 4.93 13.15 -17.03
C GLY A 136 6.26 12.51 -16.59
N VAL A 137 6.26 11.86 -15.43
CA VAL A 137 7.46 11.23 -14.84
C VAL A 137 7.22 9.82 -14.32
N ASP A 138 8.20 8.95 -14.43
CA ASP A 138 8.14 7.60 -13.88
C ASP A 138 8.50 7.59 -12.40
N LEU A 139 7.56 7.11 -11.59
CA LEU A 139 7.75 6.90 -10.15
C LEU A 139 8.24 5.48 -9.86
N THR A 140 7.78 4.50 -10.63
CA THR A 140 8.26 3.11 -10.58
C THR A 140 8.19 2.51 -12.00
N ASP A 141 8.69 1.28 -12.21
CA ASP A 141 8.59 0.57 -13.50
C ASP A 141 7.16 0.43 -14.05
N PHE A 142 6.13 0.64 -13.22
CA PHE A 142 4.74 0.44 -13.57
C PHE A 142 3.84 1.64 -13.24
N LEU A 143 4.36 2.72 -12.65
CA LEU A 143 3.58 3.88 -12.24
C LEU A 143 4.18 5.14 -12.85
N THR A 144 3.43 5.78 -13.73
CA THR A 144 3.76 7.07 -14.34
C THR A 144 2.84 8.15 -13.78
N TYR A 145 3.45 9.22 -13.25
CA TYR A 145 2.79 10.35 -12.63
C TYR A 145 2.60 11.52 -13.59
N ASN A 146 1.45 12.18 -13.48
CA ASN A 146 1.06 13.36 -14.26
C ASN A 146 1.26 13.18 -15.78
N CYS A 147 0.82 12.05 -16.32
CA CYS A 147 0.92 11.76 -17.75
C CYS A 147 -0.45 11.74 -18.46
N LEU A 148 -1.53 11.81 -17.68
CA LEU A 148 -2.90 11.86 -18.20
C LEU A 148 -3.31 13.29 -18.51
N LEU A 149 -4.00 13.49 -19.64
CA LEU A 149 -4.71 14.72 -19.94
C LEU A 149 -5.97 14.76 -19.10
N ASP A 150 -5.98 15.60 -18.08
CA ASP A 150 -7.15 15.89 -17.28
C ASP A 150 -7.64 17.30 -17.60
N LEU A 151 -8.79 17.38 -18.27
CA LEU A 151 -9.43 18.65 -18.62
C LEU A 151 -10.36 19.15 -17.49
N GLU A 152 -10.68 18.31 -16.52
CA GLU A 152 -11.57 18.63 -15.40
C GLU A 152 -10.78 19.28 -14.26
N THR A 153 -9.53 18.85 -14.05
CA THR A 153 -8.68 19.32 -12.95
C THR A 153 -7.82 20.52 -13.36
N MET A 154 -7.88 21.61 -12.60
CA MET A 154 -7.06 22.82 -12.79
C MET A 154 -5.76 22.81 -11.96
N ALA A 155 -5.39 21.64 -11.41
CA ALA A 155 -4.20 21.50 -10.59
C ALA A 155 -2.95 21.34 -11.46
N THR A 156 -1.85 21.83 -10.93
CA THR A 156 -0.48 21.77 -11.45
C THR A 156 0.40 21.09 -10.42
N THR A 157 1.61 20.70 -10.80
CA THR A 157 2.53 20.00 -9.89
C THR A 157 2.98 20.85 -8.69
N PHE A 158 2.77 22.17 -8.74
CA PHE A 158 3.06 23.10 -7.65
C PHE A 158 1.90 23.28 -6.66
N ASN A 159 0.69 22.81 -7.00
CA ASN A 159 -0.45 22.95 -6.11
C ASN A 159 -0.25 22.09 -4.86
N THR A 160 -0.23 22.77 -3.72
CA THR A 160 -0.29 22.14 -2.40
C THR A 160 -1.74 21.96 -1.97
N HIS A 161 -1.97 20.99 -1.12
CA HIS A 161 -3.28 20.74 -0.55
C HIS A 161 -3.20 20.22 0.88
N ASP A 162 -4.29 20.45 1.60
CA ASP A 162 -4.48 19.85 2.92
C ASP A 162 -4.71 18.34 2.77
N GLY A 163 -4.06 17.58 3.64
CA GLY A 163 -4.16 16.13 3.72
C GLY A 163 -3.79 15.65 5.12
N ILE A 164 -4.31 14.49 5.48
CA ILE A 164 -4.00 13.82 6.75
C ILE A 164 -3.26 12.54 6.41
N CYS A 165 -2.08 12.36 7.01
CA CYS A 165 -1.32 11.14 6.84
C CYS A 165 -2.00 9.98 7.59
N PRO A 166 -2.31 8.84 6.95
CA PRO A 166 -2.99 7.72 7.58
C PRO A 166 -2.10 6.92 8.56
N TYR A 167 -0.83 7.31 8.74
CA TYR A 167 0.15 6.60 9.57
C TYR A 167 0.54 7.34 10.85
N CYS A 168 0.44 8.67 10.85
CA CYS A 168 0.80 9.55 11.98
C CYS A 168 -0.30 10.56 12.34
N ASP A 169 -1.43 10.54 11.62
CA ASP A 169 -2.60 11.40 11.84
C ASP A 169 -2.30 12.91 11.85
N THR A 170 -1.18 13.32 11.26
CA THR A 170 -0.77 14.72 11.20
C THR A 170 -1.34 15.39 9.95
N GLU A 171 -1.89 16.59 10.12
CA GLU A 171 -2.33 17.47 9.04
C GLU A 171 -1.14 18.14 8.34
N HIS A 172 -1.16 18.12 7.02
CA HIS A 172 -0.10 18.66 6.18
C HIS A 172 -0.65 19.46 5.02
N HIS A 173 0.13 20.47 4.59
CA HIS A 173 -0.12 21.25 3.38
C HIS A 173 1.02 21.01 2.39
N LEU A 174 0.89 19.96 1.56
CA LEU A 174 1.96 19.44 0.70
C LEU A 174 1.47 19.27 -0.74
N THR A 175 2.41 19.15 -1.68
CA THR A 175 2.11 18.68 -3.04
C THR A 175 1.69 17.21 -3.01
N SER A 176 1.04 16.71 -4.07
CA SER A 176 0.65 15.31 -4.17
C SER A 176 1.84 14.36 -3.95
N LEU A 177 3.00 14.65 -4.57
CA LEU A 177 4.21 13.86 -4.38
C LEU A 177 4.85 14.09 -3.00
N GLY A 178 4.80 15.31 -2.47
CA GLY A 178 5.24 15.61 -1.11
C GLY A 178 4.49 14.81 -0.06
N HIS A 179 3.18 14.63 -0.23
CA HIS A 179 2.36 13.79 0.66
C HIS A 179 2.74 12.31 0.56
N LEU A 180 2.94 11.78 -0.65
CA LEU A 180 3.45 10.41 -0.84
C LEU A 180 4.84 10.22 -0.21
N ALA A 181 5.73 11.21 -0.32
CA ALA A 181 7.07 11.17 0.25
C ALA A 181 7.03 11.18 1.79
N HIS A 182 6.14 11.97 2.37
CA HIS A 182 5.87 11.94 3.80
C HIS A 182 5.38 10.54 4.24
N MET A 183 4.39 9.96 3.57
CA MET A 183 3.91 8.60 3.88
C MET A 183 5.03 7.56 3.79
N ALA A 184 5.92 7.66 2.79
CA ALA A 184 7.08 6.78 2.68
C ALA A 184 8.00 6.86 3.90
N ILE A 185 8.25 8.07 4.41
CA ILE A 185 9.08 8.29 5.61
C ILE A 185 8.38 7.78 6.87
N CYS A 186 7.08 8.06 7.06
CA CYS A 186 6.33 7.59 8.23
C CYS A 186 6.34 6.06 8.34
N VAL A 187 6.10 5.36 7.22
CA VAL A 187 6.15 3.89 7.20
C VAL A 187 7.55 3.37 7.53
N GLN A 188 8.62 4.03 7.07
CA GLN A 188 9.99 3.66 7.39
C GLN A 188 10.34 3.89 8.86
N ASN A 189 9.85 4.99 9.45
CA ASN A 189 10.04 5.32 10.86
C ASN A 189 9.22 4.41 11.80
N GLY A 190 8.36 3.55 11.24
CA GLY A 190 7.52 2.65 12.02
C GLY A 190 6.38 3.35 12.75
N GLU A 191 6.10 4.61 12.41
CA GLU A 191 4.89 5.33 12.82
C GLU A 191 3.72 4.62 12.14
N THR A 192 3.09 3.71 12.87
CA THR A 192 1.88 3.02 12.42
C THR A 192 0.84 3.18 13.51
N THR A 193 0.05 4.25 13.45
CA THR A 193 -1.18 4.37 14.25
C THR A 193 -2.28 3.45 13.69
N ASN A 194 -2.00 2.14 13.63
CA ASN A 194 -2.98 1.04 13.54
C ASN A 194 -2.31 -0.34 13.42
N ARG A 195 -1.11 -0.53 13.98
CA ARG A 195 -0.76 -1.89 14.40
C ARG A 195 -1.61 -2.17 15.63
N HIS A 196 -2.78 -2.77 15.42
CA HIS A 196 -3.38 -3.61 16.44
C HIS A 196 -2.23 -4.48 16.97
N GLU A 197 -1.86 -4.23 18.23
CA GLU A 197 -0.93 -5.05 18.97
C GLU A 197 -1.39 -6.50 18.76
N ILE A 198 -0.64 -7.25 17.95
CA ILE A 198 -0.73 -8.69 17.99
C ILE A 198 0.01 -9.03 19.28
N GLU A 199 -0.74 -8.97 20.38
CA GLU A 199 -0.35 -9.56 21.65
C GLU A 199 -0.04 -11.03 21.41
N ASP A 200 1.25 -11.28 21.36
CA ASP A 200 2.02 -12.36 21.94
C ASP A 200 1.64 -13.84 21.70
N ASP A 201 2.73 -14.59 21.65
CA ASP A 201 2.94 -15.98 21.28
C ASP A 201 2.18 -16.98 22.16
N THR A 202 0.90 -17.25 21.83
CA THR A 202 0.17 -18.41 22.36
C THR A 202 -0.32 -19.34 21.25
N PRO A 203 -0.25 -20.68 21.45
CA PRO A 203 -0.66 -21.65 20.45
C PRO A 203 -2.09 -21.38 19.97
N HIS A 204 -2.20 -21.05 18.68
CA HIS A 204 -3.44 -20.68 18.04
C HIS A 204 -4.36 -21.91 17.89
N ASP A 205 -5.28 -22.12 18.84
CA ASP A 205 -6.43 -23.00 18.62
C ASP A 205 -7.50 -22.22 17.81
N PRO A 206 -7.78 -22.62 16.56
CA PRO A 206 -8.76 -21.94 15.70
C PRO A 206 -10.20 -21.94 16.28
N ASN A 207 -10.50 -22.76 17.30
CA ASN A 207 -11.80 -22.78 17.99
C ASN A 207 -11.84 -21.97 19.30
N GLY A 208 -10.78 -21.25 19.65
CA GLY A 208 -10.70 -20.47 20.89
C GLY A 208 -11.53 -19.17 20.85
N LYS A 209 -12.51 -19.03 21.75
CA LYS A 209 -13.28 -17.79 21.96
C LYS A 209 -12.69 -17.00 23.14
N LYS A 210 -12.74 -15.67 23.07
CA LYS A 210 -12.35 -14.79 24.19
C LYS A 210 -13.33 -14.98 25.35
N TYR A 211 -12.81 -15.19 26.55
CA TYR A 211 -13.54 -15.37 27.79
C TYR A 211 -12.83 -14.63 28.92
N TYR A 212 -13.55 -13.75 29.61
CA TYR A 212 -13.06 -13.10 30.82
C TYR A 212 -13.47 -13.92 32.04
N CYS A 213 -12.51 -14.21 32.93
CA CYS A 213 -12.77 -14.90 34.18
C CYS A 213 -12.72 -13.91 35.35
N GLU A 214 -13.84 -13.76 36.04
CA GLU A 214 -13.96 -12.88 37.22
C GLU A 214 -13.13 -13.38 38.43
N VAL A 215 -12.89 -14.69 38.54
CA VAL A 215 -12.12 -15.28 39.67
C VAL A 215 -10.61 -15.05 39.49
N CYS A 216 -10.13 -15.09 38.25
CA CYS A 216 -8.70 -14.88 37.93
C CYS A 216 -8.36 -13.44 37.57
N ASP A 217 -9.38 -12.60 37.37
CA ASP A 217 -9.30 -11.25 36.82
C ASP A 217 -8.44 -11.16 35.55
N LYS A 218 -8.63 -12.13 34.65
CA LYS A 218 -7.84 -12.27 33.42
C LYS A 218 -8.71 -12.68 32.25
N THR A 219 -8.36 -12.17 31.07
CA THR A 219 -8.97 -12.56 29.81
C THR A 219 -8.17 -13.69 29.18
N TYR A 220 -8.85 -14.78 28.86
CA TYR A 220 -8.29 -15.95 28.19
C TYR A 220 -8.92 -16.16 26.83
N ARG A 221 -8.21 -16.82 25.92
CA ARG A 221 -8.79 -17.33 24.66
C ARG A 221 -8.82 -18.86 24.72
N LEU A 222 -9.98 -19.41 25.06
CA LEU A 222 -10.14 -20.83 25.37
C LEU A 222 -11.11 -21.51 24.40
N SER A 223 -10.82 -22.76 24.05
CA SER A 223 -11.81 -23.65 23.45
C SER A 223 -12.90 -23.99 24.49
N LEU A 224 -14.06 -24.49 24.05
CA LEU A 224 -15.14 -24.88 24.98
C LEU A 224 -14.66 -25.94 26.00
N ARG A 225 -13.77 -26.85 25.58
CA ARG A 225 -13.19 -27.88 26.45
C ARG A 225 -12.30 -27.26 27.52
N ASP A 226 -11.47 -26.30 27.15
CA ASP A 226 -10.52 -25.68 28.08
C ASP A 226 -11.20 -24.68 29.01
N LEU A 227 -12.26 -24.03 28.55
CA LEU A 227 -13.15 -23.24 29.40
C LEU A 227 -13.77 -24.08 30.52
N LEU A 228 -14.24 -25.29 30.21
CA LEU A 228 -14.82 -26.19 31.20
C LEU A 228 -13.78 -26.69 32.21
N LYS A 229 -12.56 -27.01 31.74
CA LYS A 229 -11.44 -27.33 32.65
C LYS A 229 -11.10 -26.16 33.56
N HIS A 230 -10.97 -24.96 33.01
CA HIS A 230 -10.71 -23.75 33.78
C HIS A 230 -11.82 -23.43 34.79
N LYS A 231 -13.09 -23.64 34.44
CA LYS A 231 -14.19 -23.51 35.40
C LYS A 231 -14.14 -24.57 36.50
N SER A 232 -13.71 -25.80 36.18
CA SER A 232 -13.57 -26.87 37.18
C SER A 232 -12.44 -26.62 38.19
N THR A 233 -11.39 -25.88 37.82
CA THR A 233 -10.34 -25.51 38.78
C THR A 233 -10.81 -24.52 39.84
N HIS A 234 -11.87 -23.75 39.56
CA HIS A 234 -12.50 -22.85 40.53
C HIS A 234 -13.55 -23.54 41.41
N LEU A 235 -14.00 -24.73 41.03
CA LEU A 235 -14.99 -25.50 41.80
C LEU A 235 -14.37 -26.44 42.83
N ASN A 236 -13.05 -26.69 42.73
CA ASN A 236 -12.29 -27.56 43.62
C ASN A 236 -11.27 -26.78 44.48
N GLY A 237 -11.42 -25.45 44.61
CA GLY A 237 -10.57 -24.57 45.41
C GLY A 237 -11.38 -23.83 46.47
#